data_AF-A0A0C2D470-F1
#
_entry.id   AF-A0A0C2D470-F1
#
_cell.length_a   1.000
_cell.length_b   1.000
_cell.length_c   1.000
_cell.angle_alpha   90.00
_cell.angle_beta   90.00
_cell.angle_gamma   90.00
#
_symmetry.space_group_name_H-M   'P 1'
#
loop_
_entity.id
_entity.type
_entity.pdbx_description
1 polymer ?
#
loop_
_entity_poly.entity_id
_entity_poly.type
_entity_poly.pdbx_seq_one_letter_code
_entity_poly.pdbx_strand_id
1 'polypeptide(L)'
;MLLLDRENLKELIREQWTLVVKRNCLVKCNKELKEYEHRLPLSSITHFSIDGDVLITHIHWGGKYYPVPYESGLAGEGLSPGKSLLLFGMPEKKGKRFHINILKKNGDIALHFNPRFDEKAVVRNSLISNEWGNEEREGKMPFEKAVGFDLEIKNEEYAFQVRNFLESH
;
A
#
# COMPACT_ATOMS: atom_id res chain seq x y z
N MET A 1 25.63 -10.68 -33.11
CA MET A 1 25.88 -11.69 -32.07
C MET A 1 26.89 -11.12 -31.10
N LEU A 2 26.42 -10.37 -30.12
CA LEU A 2 27.18 -9.96 -28.95
C LEU A 2 26.46 -10.63 -27.78
N LEU A 3 27.11 -11.64 -27.22
CA LEU A 3 26.69 -12.34 -26.03
C LEU A 3 26.83 -11.36 -24.86
N LEU A 4 25.69 -10.87 -24.35
CA LEU A 4 25.65 -10.24 -23.04
C LEU A 4 25.26 -11.32 -22.03
N ASP A 5 26.16 -11.45 -21.06
CA ASP A 5 26.26 -12.47 -20.04
C ASP A 5 25.01 -12.53 -19.13
N ARG A 6 24.58 -13.76 -18.80
CA ARG A 6 23.32 -14.06 -18.08
C ARG A 6 23.41 -13.78 -16.57
N GLU A 7 24.52 -13.27 -16.05
CA GLU A 7 24.73 -13.13 -14.60
C GLU A 7 24.50 -11.71 -14.02
N ASN A 8 24.24 -10.66 -14.81
CA ASN A 8 24.02 -9.30 -14.30
C ASN A 8 22.55 -8.83 -14.20
N LEU A 9 21.59 -9.76 -14.24
CA LEU A 9 20.15 -9.49 -14.15
C LEU A 9 19.63 -9.35 -12.69
N LYS A 10 20.44 -8.85 -11.75
CA LYS A 10 20.14 -8.84 -10.31
C LYS A 10 20.16 -7.49 -9.60
N GLU A 11 19.85 -6.40 -10.30
CA GLU A 11 19.44 -5.15 -9.62
C GLU A 11 18.69 -4.23 -10.57
N LEU A 12 17.52 -4.67 -11.05
CA LEU A 12 16.56 -3.73 -11.61
C LEU A 12 15.92 -3.00 -10.42
N ILE A 13 16.42 -1.82 -10.11
CA ILE A 13 15.78 -0.91 -9.13
C ILE A 13 14.36 -0.67 -9.67
N ARG A 14 13.37 -1.35 -9.07
CA ARG A 14 11.95 -1.06 -9.32
C ARG A 14 11.67 0.30 -8.67
N GLU A 15 11.87 1.37 -9.43
CA GLU A 15 11.51 2.71 -9.02
C GLU A 15 9.98 2.88 -9.10
N GLN A 16 9.33 3.03 -7.95
CA GLN A 16 7.89 3.28 -7.89
C GLN A 16 7.63 4.77 -8.01
N TRP A 17 7.05 5.20 -9.13
CA TRP A 17 6.66 6.58 -9.34
C TRP A 17 5.19 6.79 -8.99
N THR A 18 4.93 7.62 -7.98
CA THR A 18 3.57 8.02 -7.60
C THR A 18 3.43 9.52 -7.78
N LEU A 19 2.51 9.93 -8.66
CA LEU A 19 2.10 11.33 -8.80
C LEU A 19 0.89 11.58 -7.89
N VAL A 20 1.05 12.45 -6.90
CA VAL A 20 -0.05 12.89 -6.04
C VAL A 20 -0.42 14.32 -6.38
N VAL A 21 -1.58 14.50 -7.01
CA VAL A 21 -2.06 15.82 -7.39
C VAL A 21 -2.76 16.49 -6.20
N LYS A 22 -2.17 17.57 -5.66
CA LYS A 22 -2.79 18.48 -4.69
C LYS A 22 -2.82 19.91 -5.28
N ARG A 23 -3.06 20.93 -4.43
CA ARG A 23 -2.89 22.35 -4.81
C ARG A 23 -1.52 22.62 -5.45
N ASN A 24 -0.50 21.82 -5.12
CA ASN A 24 0.74 21.64 -5.88
C ASN A 24 0.82 20.18 -6.35
N CYS A 25 1.41 19.90 -7.51
CA CYS A 25 1.65 18.52 -7.95
C CYS A 25 2.84 17.96 -7.17
N LEU A 26 2.69 16.82 -6.50
CA LEU A 26 3.79 16.14 -5.83
C LEU A 26 4.24 14.94 -6.65
N VAL A 27 5.48 14.96 -7.12
CA VAL A 27 6.13 13.80 -7.74
C VAL A 27 6.89 13.03 -6.66
N LYS A 28 6.61 11.73 -6.53
CA LYS A 28 7.26 10.85 -5.54
C LYS A 28 7.89 9.64 -6.22
N CYS A 29 9.06 9.25 -5.74
CA CYS A 29 9.71 7.97 -6.03
C CYS A 29 10.20 7.33 -4.73
N ASN A 30 9.39 6.47 -4.09
CA ASN A 30 9.57 5.92 -2.73
C ASN A 30 9.69 6.95 -1.59
N LYS A 31 10.19 8.16 -1.87
CA LYS A 31 10.25 9.38 -1.05
C LYS A 31 9.78 10.56 -1.89
N GLU A 32 9.45 11.67 -1.23
CA GLU A 32 9.05 12.89 -1.91
C GLU A 32 10.24 13.47 -2.69
N LEU A 33 10.10 13.62 -4.01
CA LEU A 33 11.18 14.12 -4.86
C LEU A 33 11.05 15.63 -5.04
N LYS A 34 9.88 16.10 -5.47
CA LYS A 34 9.70 17.49 -5.88
C LYS A 34 8.24 17.92 -5.82
N GLU A 35 8.02 19.12 -5.29
CA GLU A 35 6.80 19.88 -5.55
C GLU A 35 6.92 20.62 -6.88
N TYR A 36 5.93 20.44 -7.75
CA TYR A 36 5.81 21.16 -9.01
C TYR A 36 4.56 22.04 -8.96
N GLU A 37 4.79 23.35 -9.06
CA GLU A 37 3.71 24.35 -9.09
C GLU A 37 2.96 24.28 -10.41
N HIS A 38 1.63 24.33 -10.34
CA HIS A 38 0.78 24.26 -11.53
C HIS A 38 0.90 25.52 -12.35
N ARG A 39 1.33 25.36 -13.61
CA ARG A 39 1.37 26.45 -14.61
C ARG A 39 0.11 26.53 -15.47
N LEU A 40 -0.73 25.50 -15.40
CA LEU A 40 -2.03 25.41 -16.08
C LEU A 40 -3.10 24.96 -15.07
N PRO A 41 -4.38 25.28 -15.31
CA PRO A 41 -5.47 24.81 -14.44
C PRO A 41 -5.51 23.28 -14.38
N LEU A 42 -5.57 22.73 -13.17
CA LEU A 42 -5.69 21.29 -12.95
C LEU A 42 -6.87 20.66 -13.70
N SER A 43 -7.99 21.38 -13.81
CA SER A 43 -9.19 20.93 -14.51
C SER A 43 -9.02 20.78 -16.02
N SER A 44 -7.93 21.32 -16.60
CA SER A 44 -7.64 21.15 -18.03
C SER A 44 -6.97 19.81 -18.36
N ILE A 45 -6.48 19.08 -17.35
CA ILE A 45 -5.82 17.79 -17.53
C ILE A 45 -6.89 16.72 -17.78
N THR A 46 -6.86 16.12 -18.97
CA THR A 46 -7.84 15.12 -19.41
C THR A 46 -7.21 13.79 -19.82
N HIS A 47 -5.91 13.80 -20.12
CA HIS A 47 -5.16 12.65 -20.63
C HIS A 47 -3.77 12.63 -20.01
N PHE A 48 -3.16 11.46 -19.93
CA PHE A 48 -1.74 11.28 -19.63
C PHE A 48 -1.12 10.33 -20.67
N SER A 49 0.18 10.43 -20.90
CA SER A 49 0.93 9.55 -21.80
C SER A 49 2.28 9.20 -21.16
N ILE A 50 2.79 8.02 -21.49
CA ILE A 50 4.11 7.52 -21.09
C ILE A 50 4.78 7.02 -22.37
N ASP A 51 6.03 7.45 -22.60
CA ASP A 51 6.82 7.10 -23.79
C ASP A 51 8.31 7.05 -23.43
N GLY A 52 9.14 6.44 -24.29
CA GLY A 52 10.57 6.23 -24.10
C GLY A 52 10.95 4.81 -23.65
N ASP A 53 12.22 4.63 -23.24
CA ASP A 53 12.79 3.33 -22.87
C ASP A 53 12.35 2.87 -21.47
N VAL A 54 11.07 2.56 -21.31
CA VAL A 54 10.47 2.12 -20.05
C VAL A 54 9.60 0.88 -20.23
N LEU A 55 9.77 -0.10 -19.34
CA LEU A 55 8.85 -1.23 -19.22
C LEU A 55 7.77 -0.89 -18.20
N ILE A 56 6.53 -0.68 -18.69
CA ILE A 56 5.38 -0.43 -17.83
C ILE A 56 4.85 -1.77 -17.30
N THR A 57 4.88 -1.95 -15.99
CA THR A 57 4.35 -3.16 -15.33
C THR A 57 2.99 -2.94 -14.68
N HIS A 58 2.71 -1.72 -14.22
CA HIS A 58 1.44 -1.38 -13.57
C HIS A 58 1.11 0.10 -13.74
N ILE A 59 -0.16 0.41 -14.03
CA ILE A 59 -0.70 1.78 -14.02
C ILE A 59 -1.98 1.76 -13.18
N HIS A 60 -2.07 2.68 -12.24
CA HIS A 60 -3.26 2.91 -11.44
C HIS A 60 -3.50 4.42 -11.30
N TRP A 61 -4.75 4.87 -11.47
CA TRP A 61 -5.16 6.24 -11.21
C TRP A 61 -6.41 6.24 -10.34
N GLY A 62 -6.52 7.25 -9.47
CA GLY A 62 -7.68 7.42 -8.59
C GLY A 62 -7.26 7.71 -7.16
N GLY A 63 -8.12 7.32 -6.23
CA GLY A 63 -8.01 7.70 -4.83
C GLY A 63 -8.55 9.10 -4.55
N LYS A 64 -8.61 9.45 -3.27
CA LYS A 64 -9.06 10.75 -2.78
C LYS A 64 -8.33 11.07 -1.47
N TYR A 65 -8.64 12.22 -0.87
CA TYR A 65 -8.27 12.44 0.51
C TYR A 65 -9.07 11.48 1.41
N TYR A 66 -8.36 10.65 2.16
CA TYR A 66 -8.93 9.75 3.16
C TYR A 66 -8.65 10.34 4.55
N PRO A 67 -9.66 10.81 5.29
CA PRO A 67 -9.45 11.27 6.66
C PRO A 67 -9.04 10.07 7.53
N VAL A 68 -8.09 10.28 8.43
CA VAL A 68 -7.64 9.27 9.41
C VAL A 68 -7.96 9.79 10.81
N PRO A 69 -8.68 9.03 11.67
CA PRO A 69 -9.10 7.64 11.48
C PRO A 69 -10.14 7.48 10.35
N TYR A 70 -10.00 6.40 9.58
CA TYR A 70 -10.84 6.08 8.43
C TYR A 70 -11.72 4.87 8.75
N GLU A 71 -13.02 4.98 8.47
CA GLU A 71 -13.96 3.87 8.58
C GLU A 71 -14.94 3.89 7.40
N SER A 72 -15.18 2.73 6.82
CA SER A 72 -16.14 2.55 5.74
C SER A 72 -16.56 1.09 5.61
N GLY A 73 -17.80 0.84 5.20
CA GLY A 73 -18.21 -0.48 4.72
C GLY A 73 -17.52 -0.83 3.40
N LEU A 74 -17.23 -2.12 3.19
CA LEU A 74 -16.83 -2.64 1.89
C LEU A 74 -18.07 -2.96 1.05
N ALA A 75 -18.09 -2.52 -0.21
CA ALA A 75 -19.23 -2.72 -1.10
C ALA A 75 -19.47 -4.19 -1.46
N GLY A 76 -20.70 -4.50 -1.92
CA GLY A 76 -21.08 -5.84 -2.38
C GLY A 76 -20.95 -6.89 -1.27
N GLU A 77 -20.30 -8.01 -1.58
CA GLU A 77 -20.05 -9.10 -0.62
C GLU A 77 -18.88 -8.80 0.35
N GLY A 78 -18.30 -7.60 0.29
CA GLY A 78 -17.10 -7.24 1.04
C GLY A 78 -15.86 -8.00 0.57
N LEU A 79 -14.94 -8.25 1.49
CA LEU A 79 -13.70 -9.00 1.23
C LEU A 79 -13.93 -10.51 1.35
N SER A 80 -14.79 -11.07 0.49
CA SER A 80 -15.03 -12.52 0.41
C SER A 80 -13.81 -13.29 -0.15
N PRO A 81 -13.71 -14.62 0.04
CA PRO A 81 -12.61 -15.41 -0.50
C PRO A 81 -12.39 -15.18 -2.01
N GLY A 82 -11.14 -15.06 -2.42
CA GLY A 82 -10.71 -14.69 -3.77
C GLY A 82 -10.56 -13.18 -4.01
N LYS A 83 -11.02 -12.31 -3.09
CA LYS A 83 -10.91 -10.85 -3.24
C LYS A 83 -9.72 -10.26 -2.50
N SER A 84 -9.24 -9.12 -3.01
CA SER A 84 -8.12 -8.36 -2.45
C SER A 84 -8.55 -6.95 -2.05
N LEU A 85 -8.02 -6.47 -0.94
CA LEU A 85 -8.03 -5.07 -0.55
C LEU A 85 -6.65 -4.47 -0.81
N LEU A 86 -6.57 -3.45 -1.68
CA LEU A 86 -5.35 -2.71 -1.96
C LEU A 86 -5.34 -1.40 -1.17
N LEU A 87 -4.28 -1.18 -0.39
CA LEU A 87 -4.07 0.04 0.38
C LEU A 87 -2.76 0.69 -0.03
N PHE A 88 -2.85 1.96 -0.42
CA PHE A 88 -1.69 2.81 -0.67
C PHE A 88 -1.59 3.83 0.47
N GLY A 89 -0.49 3.79 1.20
CA GLY A 89 -0.34 4.60 2.41
C GLY A 89 1.10 5.07 2.62
N MET A 90 1.28 5.93 3.61
CA MET A 90 2.60 6.39 4.03
C MET A 90 2.59 6.57 5.55
N PRO A 91 3.42 5.84 6.32
CA PRO A 91 3.48 6.03 7.75
C PRO A 91 4.05 7.40 8.08
N GLU A 92 3.52 8.04 9.12
CA GLU A 92 4.01 9.36 9.52
C GLU A 92 5.47 9.34 9.97
N LYS A 93 6.22 10.40 9.66
CA LYS A 93 7.65 10.55 10.03
C LYS A 93 7.90 10.36 11.53
N LYS A 94 6.98 10.82 12.38
CA LYS A 94 7.04 10.71 13.85
C LYS A 94 6.07 9.67 14.42
N GLY A 95 5.36 8.92 13.57
CA GLY A 95 4.41 7.91 13.98
C GLY A 95 5.08 6.76 14.74
N LYS A 96 4.39 6.21 15.73
CA LYS A 96 4.85 5.02 16.47
C LYS A 96 4.25 3.73 15.92
N ARG A 97 2.99 3.77 15.49
CA ARG A 97 2.22 2.63 15.01
C ARG A 97 1.02 3.11 14.19
N PHE A 98 0.50 2.23 13.35
CA PHE A 98 -0.82 2.38 12.73
C PHE A 98 -1.48 1.01 12.66
N HIS A 99 -2.79 0.94 12.40
CA HIS A 99 -3.46 -0.34 12.26
C HIS A 99 -4.49 -0.32 11.13
N ILE A 100 -4.78 -1.50 10.62
CA ILE A 100 -5.81 -1.78 9.64
C ILE A 100 -6.67 -2.90 10.24
N ASN A 101 -7.98 -2.67 10.32
CA ASN A 101 -8.93 -3.67 10.81
C ASN A 101 -9.80 -4.15 9.65
N ILE A 102 -9.95 -5.47 9.53
CA ILE A 102 -10.98 -6.09 8.69
C ILE A 102 -12.08 -6.56 9.64
N LEU A 103 -13.24 -5.91 9.56
CA LEU A 103 -14.34 -6.12 10.50
C LEU A 103 -15.47 -6.95 9.89
N LYS A 104 -16.13 -7.71 10.75
CA LYS A 104 -17.44 -8.32 10.48
C LYS A 104 -18.57 -7.37 10.88
N LYS A 105 -19.78 -7.64 10.40
CA LYS A 105 -20.99 -6.84 10.72
C LYS A 105 -21.30 -6.74 12.20
N ASN A 106 -20.89 -7.73 13.00
CA ASN A 106 -21.11 -7.75 14.45
C ASN A 106 -20.02 -7.02 15.26
N GLY A 107 -19.05 -6.38 14.59
CA GLY A 107 -17.97 -5.65 15.24
C GLY A 107 -16.72 -6.49 15.55
N ASP A 108 -16.77 -7.81 15.37
CA ASP A 108 -15.57 -8.65 15.47
C ASP A 108 -14.51 -8.18 14.46
N ILE A 109 -13.25 -8.19 14.88
CA ILE A 109 -12.11 -7.94 14.00
C ILE A 109 -11.57 -9.28 13.54
N ALA A 110 -11.82 -9.62 12.27
CA ALA A 110 -11.28 -10.83 11.65
C ALA A 110 -9.75 -10.75 11.52
N LEU A 111 -9.23 -9.58 11.14
CA LEU A 111 -7.79 -9.31 11.08
C LEU A 111 -7.51 -7.90 11.61
N HIS A 112 -6.72 -7.82 12.67
CA HIS A 112 -6.07 -6.61 13.15
C HIS A 112 -4.62 -6.64 12.68
N PHE A 113 -4.28 -5.83 11.69
CA PHE A 113 -2.92 -5.70 11.17
C PHE A 113 -2.28 -4.44 11.72
N ASN A 114 -1.27 -4.56 12.59
CA ASN A 114 -0.75 -3.45 13.37
C ASN A 114 0.79 -3.36 13.34
N PRO A 115 1.35 -2.63 12.36
CA PRO A 115 2.75 -2.26 12.37
C PRO A 115 3.11 -1.35 13.55
N ARG A 116 4.08 -1.77 14.36
CA ARG A 116 4.59 -1.07 15.55
C ARG A 116 6.08 -0.77 15.36
N PHE A 117 6.42 0.46 14.98
CA PHE A 117 7.81 0.87 14.71
C PHE A 117 8.68 0.90 15.97
N ASP A 118 8.08 1.16 17.12
CA ASP A 118 8.70 1.13 18.43
C ASP A 118 9.07 -0.29 18.89
N GLU A 119 8.29 -1.30 18.48
CA GLU A 119 8.54 -2.72 18.76
C GLU A 119 9.29 -3.43 17.60
N LYS A 120 9.51 -2.75 16.48
CA LYS A 120 10.09 -3.30 15.24
C LYS A 120 9.38 -4.57 14.74
N ALA A 121 8.07 -4.66 14.98
CA ALA A 121 7.25 -5.82 14.64
C ALA A 121 5.94 -5.41 13.95
N VAL A 122 5.36 -6.36 13.22
CA VAL A 122 4.00 -6.25 12.70
C VAL A 122 3.15 -7.26 13.45
N VAL A 123 2.28 -6.75 14.33
CA VAL A 123 1.39 -7.59 15.13
C VAL A 123 0.15 -7.91 14.32
N ARG A 124 -0.24 -9.19 14.29
CA ARG A 124 -1.52 -9.65 13.77
C ARG A 124 -2.31 -10.32 14.88
N ASN A 125 -3.61 -10.07 14.93
CA ASN A 125 -4.51 -10.72 15.88
C ASN A 125 -5.96 -10.64 15.36
N SER A 126 -6.87 -11.28 16.06
CA SER A 126 -8.32 -11.15 15.89
C SER A 126 -8.95 -10.70 17.21
N LEU A 127 -10.04 -9.95 17.13
CA LEU A 127 -10.88 -9.58 18.26
C LEU A 127 -12.23 -10.26 18.08
N ILE A 128 -12.56 -11.21 18.96
CA ILE A 128 -13.80 -11.99 18.88
C ILE A 128 -14.51 -11.83 20.21
N SER A 129 -15.77 -11.39 20.19
CA SER A 129 -16.55 -11.16 21.42
C SER A 129 -15.84 -10.23 22.43
N ASN A 130 -15.16 -9.19 21.92
CA ASN A 130 -14.35 -8.24 22.69
C ASN A 130 -13.11 -8.83 23.39
N GLU A 131 -12.70 -10.04 23.03
CA GLU A 131 -11.47 -10.66 23.54
C GLU A 131 -10.43 -10.77 22.43
N TRP A 132 -9.21 -10.34 22.73
CA TRP A 132 -8.07 -10.51 21.83
C TRP A 132 -7.58 -11.95 21.88
N GLY A 133 -7.31 -12.51 20.69
CA GLY A 133 -6.67 -13.82 20.58
C GLY A 133 -5.16 -13.76 20.86
N ASN A 134 -4.47 -14.82 20.44
CA ASN A 134 -3.01 -14.88 20.48
C ASN A 134 -2.41 -13.96 19.43
N GLU A 135 -1.45 -13.12 19.84
CA GLU A 135 -0.74 -12.25 18.90
C GLU A 135 0.28 -13.05 18.07
N GLU A 136 0.26 -12.83 16.76
CA GLU A 136 1.33 -13.26 15.86
C GLU A 136 2.24 -12.07 15.56
N ARG A 137 3.57 -12.28 15.64
CA ARG A 137 4.57 -11.18 15.60
C ARG A 137 5.78 -11.47 14.71
N GLU A 138 5.84 -12.65 14.14
CA GLU A 138 6.95 -13.16 13.34
C GLU A 138 7.10 -12.33 12.05
N GLY A 139 8.34 -12.24 11.56
CA GLY A 139 8.68 -11.51 10.35
C GLY A 139 9.48 -10.24 10.62
N LYS A 140 9.95 -9.61 9.54
CA LYS A 140 10.67 -8.33 9.59
C LYS A 140 9.67 -7.18 9.43
N MET A 141 9.97 -6.02 10.00
CA MET A 141 9.23 -4.78 9.71
C MET A 141 9.43 -4.40 8.23
N PRO A 142 8.39 -4.43 7.38
CA PRO A 142 8.53 -4.10 5.96
C PRO A 142 8.29 -2.60 5.69
N PHE A 143 7.81 -1.85 6.68
CA PHE A 143 7.48 -0.42 6.53
C PHE A 143 8.63 0.47 7.00
N GLU A 144 8.88 1.56 6.26
CA GLU A 144 9.76 2.67 6.69
C GLU A 144 8.91 3.94 6.92
N LYS A 145 9.29 4.74 7.93
CA LYS A 145 8.58 5.99 8.23
C LYS A 145 8.80 7.00 7.10
N ALA A 146 7.74 7.72 6.72
CA ALA A 146 7.74 8.68 5.62
C ALA A 146 8.08 8.09 4.23
N VAL A 147 7.99 6.76 4.09
CA VAL A 147 8.11 6.04 2.81
C VAL A 147 6.74 5.48 2.45
N GLY A 148 6.37 5.61 1.18
CA GLY A 148 5.11 5.05 0.69
C GLY A 148 5.12 3.53 0.76
N PHE A 149 3.95 2.93 0.94
CA PHE A 149 3.77 1.49 0.80
C PHE A 149 2.51 1.20 -0.02
N ASP A 150 2.54 0.04 -0.64
CA ASP A 150 1.44 -0.62 -1.32
C ASP A 150 1.21 -1.98 -0.67
N LEU A 151 0.06 -2.13 -0.02
CA LEU A 151 -0.30 -3.31 0.75
C LEU A 151 -1.48 -4.00 0.07
N GLU A 152 -1.31 -5.27 -0.24
CA GLU A 152 -2.42 -6.14 -0.62
C GLU A 152 -2.77 -7.05 0.56
N ILE A 153 -4.05 -7.05 0.96
CA ILE A 153 -4.63 -8.06 1.82
C ILE A 153 -5.61 -8.87 1.00
N LYS A 154 -5.20 -10.08 0.61
CA LYS A 154 -6.03 -11.01 -0.15
C LYS A 154 -6.66 -12.03 0.79
N ASN A 155 -7.96 -12.20 0.69
CA ASN A 155 -8.66 -13.25 1.42
C ASN A 155 -8.64 -14.53 0.58
N GLU A 156 -7.85 -15.53 0.97
CA GLU A 156 -7.86 -16.85 0.35
C GLU A 156 -8.74 -17.81 1.15
N GLU A 157 -8.96 -19.01 0.62
CA GLU A 157 -9.85 -20.02 1.22
C GLU A 157 -9.54 -20.35 2.68
N TYR A 158 -8.26 -20.34 3.06
CA TYR A 158 -7.80 -20.77 4.39
C TYR A 158 -7.10 -19.69 5.22
N ALA A 159 -6.72 -18.55 4.61
CA ALA A 159 -5.96 -17.51 5.31
C ALA A 159 -5.98 -16.17 4.55
N PHE A 160 -5.74 -15.09 5.28
CA PHE A 160 -5.35 -13.83 4.64
C PHE A 160 -3.90 -13.89 4.17
N GLN A 161 -3.67 -13.58 2.90
CA GLN A 161 -2.34 -13.35 2.36
C GLN A 161 -2.05 -11.84 2.39
N VAL A 162 -1.04 -11.45 3.16
CA VAL A 162 -0.63 -10.05 3.30
C VAL A 162 0.73 -9.87 2.63
N ARG A 163 0.79 -9.04 1.59
CA ARG A 163 2.00 -8.89 0.75
C ARG A 163 2.15 -7.48 0.21
N ASN A 164 3.37 -7.15 -0.22
CA ASN A 164 3.61 -5.99 -1.04
C ASN A 164 2.96 -6.24 -2.43
N PHE A 165 2.13 -5.31 -2.89
CA PHE A 165 1.32 -5.51 -4.10
C PHE A 165 2.18 -5.54 -5.37
N LEU A 166 3.22 -4.71 -5.43
CA LEU A 166 4.12 -4.65 -6.57
C LEU A 166 5.08 -5.85 -6.61
N GLU A 167 5.34 -6.51 -5.49
CA GLU A 167 6.14 -7.74 -5.44
C GLU A 167 5.33 -9.00 -5.72
N SER A 168 4.00 -8.91 -5.82
CA SER A 168 3.13 -10.08 -5.90
C SER A 168 2.86 -10.62 -7.32
N HIS A 169 3.49 -10.03 -8.34
CA HIS A 169 3.35 -10.35 -9.77
C HIS A 169 4.69 -10.34 -10.51
#